data_AF-A0A0Q7SZS4-F1
#
_entry.id   AF-A0A0Q7SZS4-F1
#
_cell.length_a   1.000
_cell.length_b   1.000
_cell.length_c   1.000
_cell.angle_alpha   90.00
_cell.angle_beta   90.00
_cell.angle_gamma   90.00
#
_symmetry.space_group_name_H-M   'P 1'
#
loop_
_entity.id
_entity.type
_entity.pdbx_description
1 polymer ?
#
loop_
_entity_poly.entity_id
_entity_poly.type
_entity_poly.pdbx_seq_one_letter_code
_entity_poly.pdbx_strand_id
1 'polypeptide(L)' 'MHFDFDAGKYAVYVWPAFALTAAAFVWMIADSLASARRWRREAERLQARRQVQGETQGEAGKP' A
#
# COMPACT_ATOMS: atom_id res chain seq x y z
N MET A 1 26.64 11.65 -22.43
CA MET A 1 25.72 10.53 -22.67
C MET A 1 24.34 11.12 -22.90
N HIS A 2 23.94 11.26 -24.16
CA HIS A 2 22.61 11.73 -24.53
C HIS A 2 21.67 10.53 -24.42
N PHE A 3 20.63 10.62 -23.59
CA PHE A 3 19.66 9.54 -23.50
C PHE A 3 18.82 9.55 -24.78
N ASP A 4 19.03 8.56 -25.64
CA ASP A 4 18.35 8.36 -26.93
C ASP A 4 16.89 7.90 -26.76
N PHE A 5 16.15 8.55 -25.85
CA PHE A 5 14.69 8.45 -25.82
C PHE A 5 14.06 9.04 -27.10
N ASP A 6 14.87 9.76 -27.89
CA ASP A 6 14.53 10.47 -29.13
C ASP A 6 15.05 9.76 -30.40
N ALA A 7 14.94 8.43 -30.47
CA ALA A 7 15.05 7.72 -31.76
C ALA A 7 13.81 7.92 -32.65
N GLY A 8 13.20 9.12 -32.61
CA GLY A 8 12.21 9.80 -33.48
C GLY A 8 10.94 9.09 -33.96
N LYS A 9 10.97 7.76 -34.13
CA LYS A 9 9.90 6.93 -34.70
C LYS A 9 9.73 5.60 -33.96
N TYR A 10 10.82 5.03 -33.41
CA TYR A 10 10.78 3.68 -32.83
C TYR A 10 10.44 3.66 -31.33
N ALA A 11 10.66 4.78 -30.62
CA ALA A 11 10.32 4.92 -29.22
C ALA A 11 8.82 4.65 -28.94
N VAL A 12 7.93 5.08 -29.85
CA VAL A 12 6.48 4.83 -29.76
C VAL A 12 6.12 3.34 -29.80
N TYR A 13 6.94 2.47 -30.41
CA TYR A 13 6.69 1.03 -30.43
C TYR A 13 7.23 0.32 -29.18
N VAL A 14 8.27 0.88 -28.56
CA VAL A 14 8.93 0.29 -27.39
C VAL A 14 8.25 0.73 -26.09
N TRP A 15 7.87 2.01 -26.02
CA TRP A 15 7.32 2.62 -24.83
C TRP A 15 6.01 2.01 -24.31
N PRO A 16 5.09 1.48 -25.14
CA PRO A 16 3.87 0.83 -24.66
C PRO A 16 4.16 -0.36 -23.74
N ALA A 17 5.18 -1.17 -24.04
CA ALA A 17 5.55 -2.29 -23.17
C ALA A 17 6.07 -1.80 -21.81
N PHE A 18 6.87 -0.72 -21.80
CA PHE A 18 7.33 -0.09 -20.57
C PHE A 18 6.20 0.58 -19.80
N ALA A 19 5.28 1.25 -20.50
CA ALA A 19 4.11 1.88 -19.90
C ALA A 19 3.18 0.84 -19.26
N LEU A 20 2.98 -0.31 -19.91
CA LEU A 20 2.22 -1.43 -19.35
C LEU A 20 2.87 -1.97 -18.08
N THR A 21 4.19 -2.14 -18.10
CA THR A 21 4.94 -2.62 -16.93
C THR A 21 4.89 -1.60 -15.78
N ALA A 22 5.10 -0.33 -16.09
CA ALA A 22 4.97 0.76 -15.12
C ALA A 22 3.56 0.83 -14.55
N ALA A 23 2.53 0.67 -15.39
CA ALA A 23 1.14 0.63 -14.93
C ALA A 23 0.88 -0.56 -14.01
N ALA A 24 1.41 -1.74 -14.31
CA ALA A 24 1.31 -2.90 -13.44
C ALA A 24 1.99 -2.66 -12.08
N PHE A 25 3.17 -2.04 -12.06
CA PHE A 25 3.84 -1.67 -10.81
C PHE A 25 3.05 -0.64 -10.01
N VAL A 26 2.55 0.42 -10.65
CA VAL A 26 1.72 1.43 -9.99
C VAL A 26 0.46 0.79 -9.42
N TRP A 27 -0.18 -0.12 -10.16
CA TRP A 27 -1.32 -0.88 -9.67
C TRP A 27 -0.98 -1.72 -8.45
N MET A 28 0.13 -2.47 -8.49
CA MET A 28 0.58 -3.29 -7.36
C MET A 28 0.86 -2.45 -6.12
N ILE A 29 1.50 -1.29 -6.28
CA ILE A 29 1.76 -0.36 -5.18
C ILE A 29 0.44 0.18 -4.61
N ALA A 30 -0.49 0.59 -5.48
CA ALA A 30 -1.79 1.10 -5.07
C ALA A 30 -2.61 0.03 -4.32
N ASP A 31 -2.64 -1.21 -4.82
CA ASP A 31 -3.32 -2.34 -4.20
C ASP A 31 -2.70 -2.70 -2.85
N SER A 32 -1.38 -2.72 -2.76
CA SER A 32 -0.66 -2.95 -1.50
C SER A 32 -0.96 -1.85 -0.47
N LEU A 33 -0.99 -0.58 -0.89
CA LEU A 33 -1.36 0.53 -0.01
C LEU A 33 -2.83 0.47 0.40
N ALA A 34 -3.74 0.11 -0.51
CA ALA A 34 -5.16 -0.04 -0.22
C ALA A 34 -5.41 -1.16 0.78
N SER A 35 -4.77 -2.32 0.59
CA SER A 35 -4.81 -3.45 1.51
C SER A 35 -4.24 -3.08 2.88
N ALA A 36 -3.10 -2.40 2.94
CA ALA A 36 -2.52 -1.91 4.19
C ALA A 36 -3.44 -0.90 4.91
N ARG A 37 -4.10 0.00 4.17
CA ARG A 37 -5.07 0.95 4.75
C ARG A 37 -6.30 0.25 5.31
N ARG A 38 -6.81 -0.76 4.59
CA ARG A 38 -7.95 -1.55 5.04
C ARG A 38 -7.62 -2.30 6.33
N TRP A 39 -6.45 -2.95 6.38
CA TRP A 39 -6.01 -3.64 7.58
C TRP A 39 -5.69 -2.70 8.74
N ARG A 40 -5.18 -1.48 8.48
CA ARG A 40 -4.99 -0.47 9.52
C ARG A 40 -6.29 -0.06 10.19
N ARG A 41 -7.38 0.13 9.42
CA ARG A 41 -8.71 0.46 9.99
C ARG A 41 -9.26 -0.68 10.84
N GLU A 42 -9.05 -1.93 10.41
CA GLU A 42 -9.45 -3.10 11.18
C GLU A 42 -8.57 -3.28 12.43
N ALA A 43 -7.28 -2.99 12.33
CA ALA A 43 -6.33 -3.02 13.45
C ALA A 43 -6.65 -1.97 14.52
N GLU A 44 -7.03 -0.75 14.15
CA GLU A 44 -7.50 0.29 15.09
C GLU A 44 -8.72 -0.19 15.88
N ARG A 45 -9.68 -0.85 15.21
CA ARG A 45 -10.86 -1.43 15.87
C ARG A 45 -10.49 -2.53 16.86
N LEU A 46 -9.51 -3.36 16.53
CA LEU A 46 -9.02 -4.42 17.43
C LEU A 46 -8.19 -3.86 18.59
N GLN A 47 -7.43 -2.78 18.37
CA GLN A 47 -6.67 -2.09 19.42
C GLN A 47 -7.60 -1.41 20.43
N ALA A 48 -8.66 -0.72 19.96
CA ALA A 48 -9.65 -0.10 20.84
C ALA A 48 -10.36 -1.12 21.74
N ARG A 49 -10.74 -2.29 21.21
CA ARG A 49 -11.31 -3.38 22.02
C ARG A 49 -10.33 -3.92 23.06
N ARG A 50 -9.04 -4.03 22.71
CA ARG A 50 -8.01 -4.53 23.62
C ARG A 50 -7.70 -3.55 24.75
N GLN A 51 -7.73 -2.23 24.49
CA GLN A 51 -7.55 -1.20 25.51
C GLN A 51 -8.70 -1.21 26.54
N VAL A 52 -9.95 -1.23 26.07
CA VAL A 52 -11.13 -1.30 26.96
C VAL A 52 -11.14 -2.60 27.79
N GLN A 53 -10.70 -3.71 27.20
CA GLN A 53 -10.57 -4.98 27.93
C GLN A 53 -9.40 -4.98 28.93
N GLY A 54 -8.29 -4.30 28.62
CA GLY A 54 -7.17 -4.12 29.53
C GLY A 54 -7.49 -3.22 30.73
N GLU A 55 -8.27 -2.16 30.54
CA GLU A 55 -8.75 -1.30 31.62
C GLU A 55 -9.72 -2.04 32.55
N THR A 56 -10.67 -2.80 31.98
CA THR A 56 -11.61 -3.60 32.78
C THR A 56 -10.94 -4.79 33.49
N GLN A 57 -9.89 -5.38 32.90
CA GLN A 57 -9.11 -6.46 33.53
C GLN A 57 -8.10 -5.95 34.57
N GLY A 58 -7.61 -4.71 34.43
CA GLY A 58 -6.76 -4.04 35.42
C GLY A 58 -7.52 -3.62 36.68
N GLU A 59 -8.82 -3.34 36.57
CA GLU A 59 -9.67 -2.96 37.71
C GLU A 59 -10.21 -4.19 38.48
N ALA A 60 -10.41 -5.32 37.80
CA ALA A 60 -10.80 -6.59 38.43
C ALA A 60 -9.65 -7.34 39.14
N GLY A 61 -8.41 -6.83 39.04
CA GLY A 61 -7.20 -7.43 39.59
C GLY A 61 -6.55 -6.65 40.75
N LYS A 62 -7.26 -5.69 41.36
CA LYS A 62 -6.79 -5.01 42.57
C LYS A 62 -7.40 -5.69 43.82
N PRO A 63 -6.57 -6.24 44.73
CA PRO A 63 -7.03 -6.82 45.99
C PRO A 63 -7.59 -5.76 46.94
#